data_AF-A0A4Y2U148-F1
#
_entry.id   AF-A0A4Y2U148-F1
#
_cell.length_a   1.000
_cell.length_b   1.000
_cell.length_c   1.000
_cell.angle_alpha   90.00
_cell.angle_beta   90.00
_cell.angle_gamma   90.00
#
_symmetry.space_group_name_H-M   'P 1'
#
loop_
_entity.id
_entity.type
_entity.pdbx_description
1 polymer ?
#
loop_
_entity_poly.entity_id
_entity_poly.type
_entity_poly.pdbx_seq_one_letter_code
_entity_poly.pdbx_strand_id
1 'polypeptide(L)'
;MIKAPIKLITKPTNGGRYCVGERIRYKSCQTQDCPLGSRDFREEQCSSFNGKTFGFPGVDANVKWVPHYTGVEPKDRCKLYCRAAGTAAYFLLKERVIDGTTCGPETYDICINSKS
;
A
#
# COMPACT_ATOMS: atom_id res chain seq x y z
N MET A 1 -5.64 -8.59 4.52
CA MET A 1 -4.26 -8.97 4.09
C MET A 1 -4.34 -9.78 2.80
N ILE A 2 -3.22 -10.07 2.12
CA ILE A 2 -3.22 -10.82 0.84
C ILE A 2 -2.42 -12.12 0.97
N LYS A 3 -2.99 -13.24 0.53
CA LYS A 3 -2.25 -14.51 0.45
C LYS A 3 -1.22 -14.42 -0.67
N ALA A 4 -0.02 -14.92 -0.38
CA ALA A 4 1.02 -15.10 -1.38
C ALA A 4 0.45 -15.79 -2.63
N PRO A 5 0.81 -15.33 -3.83
CA PRO A 5 0.21 -15.87 -5.03
C PRO A 5 0.67 -17.31 -5.26
N ILE A 6 -0.22 -18.13 -5.80
CA ILE A 6 0.15 -19.44 -6.32
C ILE A 6 0.85 -19.21 -7.66
N LYS A 7 2.17 -19.39 -7.71
CA LYS A 7 2.98 -19.23 -8.92
C LYS A 7 2.90 -20.51 -9.77
N LEU A 8 1.94 -20.58 -10.68
CA LEU A 8 1.73 -21.73 -11.58
C LEU A 8 2.62 -21.68 -12.84
N ILE A 9 3.91 -21.38 -12.69
CA ILE A 9 4.84 -21.39 -13.84
C ILE A 9 5.36 -22.82 -14.03
N THR A 10 4.53 -23.69 -14.59
CA THR A 10 4.98 -24.99 -15.08
C THR A 10 5.47 -24.83 -16.53
N LYS A 11 6.64 -25.38 -16.84
CA LYS A 11 7.19 -25.40 -18.21
C LYS A 11 6.39 -26.42 -19.03
N PRO A 12 5.93 -26.09 -20.25
CA PRO A 12 5.26 -27.04 -21.13
C PRO A 12 6.16 -28.24 -21.47
N THR A 13 5.56 -29.43 -21.55
CA THR A 13 6.21 -30.67 -21.99
C THR A 13 5.83 -31.01 -23.43
N ASN A 14 6.59 -31.91 -24.07
CA ASN A 14 6.29 -32.48 -25.39
C ASN A 14 6.03 -31.45 -26.51
N GLY A 15 6.83 -30.37 -26.57
CA GLY A 15 6.68 -29.33 -27.59
C GLY A 15 5.47 -28.41 -27.39
N GLY A 16 4.80 -28.49 -26.24
CA GLY A 16 3.70 -27.60 -25.87
C GLY A 16 4.12 -26.14 -25.80
N ARG A 17 3.15 -25.24 -26.04
CA ARG A 17 3.33 -23.80 -25.85
C ARG A 17 2.82 -23.39 -24.47
N TYR A 18 3.32 -22.27 -23.96
CA TYR A 18 2.77 -21.70 -22.73
C TYR A 18 1.31 -21.30 -22.94
N CYS A 19 0.48 -21.49 -21.91
CA CYS A 19 -0.86 -20.94 -21.87
C CYS A 19 -0.82 -19.41 -21.94
N VAL A 20 -1.80 -18.83 -22.64
CA VAL A 20 -2.01 -17.39 -22.73
C VAL A 20 -2.87 -16.94 -21.56
N GLY A 21 -2.45 -15.88 -20.86
CA GLY A 21 -3.17 -15.30 -19.72
C GLY A 21 -2.31 -15.05 -18.48
N GLU A 22 -2.95 -14.56 -17.43
CA GLU A 22 -2.33 -14.26 -16.14
C GLU A 22 -1.78 -15.51 -15.47
N ARG A 23 -0.52 -15.45 -15.02
CA ARG A 23 0.21 -16.59 -14.43
C ARG A 23 0.21 -16.59 -12.91
N ILE A 24 -0.34 -15.53 -12.32
CA ILE A 24 -0.30 -15.24 -10.89
C ILE A 24 -1.70 -14.81 -10.50
N ARG A 25 -2.27 -15.46 -9.49
CA ARG A 25 -3.54 -15.05 -8.90
C ARG A 25 -3.32 -14.78 -7.42
N TYR A 26 -3.78 -13.61 -6.99
CA TYR A 26 -3.82 -13.21 -5.60
C TYR A 26 -5.21 -13.50 -5.03
N LYS A 27 -5.26 -13.82 -3.75
CA LYS A 27 -6.52 -13.98 -3.03
C LYS A 27 -6.42 -13.23 -1.71
N SER A 28 -7.43 -12.41 -1.40
CA SER A 28 -7.53 -11.77 -0.09
C SER A 28 -7.57 -12.83 1.01
N CYS A 29 -6.88 -12.55 2.11
CA CYS A 29 -6.88 -13.37 3.31
C CYS A 29 -7.13 -12.50 4.53
N GLN A 30 -7.56 -13.14 5.61
CA GLN A 30 -8.02 -12.45 6.80
C GLN A 30 -9.13 -11.44 6.43
N THR A 31 -10.18 -11.96 5.78
CA THR A 31 -11.28 -11.15 5.21
C THR A 31 -12.37 -10.82 6.21
N GLN A 32 -12.26 -11.30 7.45
CA GLN A 32 -13.10 -10.83 8.53
C GLN A 32 -12.83 -9.35 8.78
N ASP A 33 -13.88 -8.64 9.18
CA ASP A 33 -13.76 -7.23 9.53
C ASP A 33 -12.78 -7.05 10.68
N CYS A 34 -12.01 -5.97 10.61
CA CYS A 34 -11.16 -5.58 11.73
C CYS A 34 -12.04 -5.21 12.94
N PRO A 35 -11.58 -5.44 14.18
CA PRO A 35 -12.31 -5.02 15.37
C PRO A 35 -12.76 -3.55 15.29
N LEU A 36 -13.92 -3.22 15.87
CA LEU A 36 -14.38 -1.84 15.94
C LEU A 36 -13.31 -0.94 16.59
N GLY A 37 -13.04 0.20 15.96
CA GLY A 37 -11.97 1.12 16.39
C GLY A 37 -10.56 0.73 15.93
N SER A 38 -10.42 -0.31 15.09
CA SER A 38 -9.15 -0.58 14.40
C SER A 38 -8.75 0.61 13.54
N ARG A 39 -7.44 0.89 13.51
CA ARG A 39 -6.89 1.92 12.64
C ARG A 39 -6.89 1.48 11.19
N ASP A 40 -6.96 2.45 10.29
CA ASP A 40 -6.73 2.18 8.88
C ASP A 40 -5.30 1.68 8.66
N PHE A 41 -5.12 0.69 7.80
CA PHE A 41 -3.82 0.04 7.63
C PHE A 41 -2.77 0.98 7.00
N ARG A 42 -3.19 1.96 6.19
CA ARG A 42 -2.27 3.00 5.69
C ARG A 42 -1.95 4.00 6.79
N GLU A 43 -2.90 4.32 7.66
CA GLU A 43 -2.68 5.15 8.83
C GLU A 43 -1.64 4.52 9.77
N GLU A 44 -1.72 3.22 10.05
CA GLU A 44 -0.72 2.50 10.83
C GLU A 44 0.68 2.65 10.23
N GLN A 45 0.81 2.50 8.91
CA GLN A 45 2.08 2.64 8.21
C GLN A 45 2.66 4.05 8.28
N CYS A 46 1.86 5.12 8.10
CA CYS A 46 2.33 6.49 8.31
C CYS A 46 2.72 6.71 9.79
N SER A 47 1.90 6.25 10.73
CA SER A 47 2.12 6.46 12.17
C SER A 47 3.40 5.80 12.70
N SER A 48 3.92 4.77 12.01
CA SER A 48 5.23 4.16 12.31
C SER A 48 6.42 5.12 12.15
N PHE A 49 6.20 6.27 11.52
CA PHE A 49 7.19 7.33 11.37
C PHE A 49 6.96 8.53 12.31
N ASN A 50 5.97 8.49 13.21
CA ASN A 50 5.73 9.57 14.17
C ASN A 50 7.01 9.95 14.94
N GLY A 51 7.20 11.26 15.15
CA GLY A 51 8.40 11.83 15.76
C GLY A 51 9.65 11.86 14.85
N LYS A 52 9.60 11.30 13.65
CA LYS A 52 10.70 11.38 12.68
C LYS A 52 10.52 12.60 11.77
N THR A 53 11.43 13.55 11.86
CA THR A 53 11.39 14.79 11.08
C THR A 53 12.03 14.67 9.71
N PHE A 54 12.94 13.70 9.52
CA PHE A 54 13.73 13.48 8.29
C PHE A 54 14.50 14.71 7.78
N GLY A 55 14.65 15.76 8.59
CA GLY A 55 15.19 17.04 8.16
C GLY A 55 14.28 17.79 7.17
N PHE A 56 13.01 17.40 7.05
CA PHE A 56 12.07 18.12 6.21
C PHE A 56 11.75 19.50 6.80
N PRO A 57 11.76 20.57 5.98
CA PRO A 57 11.48 21.92 6.45
C PRO A 57 10.04 22.02 6.96
N GLY A 58 9.85 22.66 8.11
CA GLY A 58 8.52 22.86 8.72
C GLY A 58 7.94 21.62 9.40
N VAL A 59 8.76 20.62 9.73
CA VAL A 59 8.33 19.42 10.45
C VAL A 59 8.90 19.41 11.87
N ASP A 60 8.01 19.49 12.86
CA ASP A 60 8.37 19.49 14.29
C ASP A 60 8.79 18.11 14.82
N ALA A 61 9.57 18.10 15.90
CA ALA A 61 10.02 16.88 16.57
C ALA A 61 8.86 15.99 17.09
N ASN A 62 7.69 16.56 17.33
CA ASN A 62 6.48 15.85 17.75
C ASN A 62 5.50 15.60 16.59
N VAL A 63 6.00 15.56 15.35
CA VAL A 63 5.18 15.32 14.15
C VAL A 63 4.39 14.02 14.25
N LYS A 64 3.12 14.11 13.90
CA LYS A 64 2.27 12.96 13.60
C LYS A 64 2.10 12.86 12.09
N TRP A 65 2.40 11.70 11.53
CA TRP A 65 2.26 11.44 10.10
C TRP A 65 0.94 10.75 9.85
N VAL A 66 0.15 11.28 8.90
CA VAL A 66 -1.15 10.73 8.51
C VAL A 66 -1.21 10.53 6.99
N PRO A 67 -2.04 9.62 6.46
CA PRO A 67 -2.12 9.36 5.03
C PRO A 67 -2.44 10.60 4.21
N HIS A 68 -1.82 10.72 3.03
CA HIS A 68 -2.13 11.73 2.03
C HIS A 68 -2.52 11.06 0.72
N TYR A 69 -3.71 11.40 0.20
CA TYR A 69 -4.30 10.80 -1.00
C TYR A 69 -4.53 11.81 -2.13
N THR A 70 -4.85 13.06 -1.79
CA THR A 70 -5.20 14.11 -2.76
C THR A 70 -4.01 14.44 -3.65
N GLY A 71 -4.21 14.58 -4.96
CA GLY A 71 -3.12 14.95 -5.88
C GLY A 71 -2.08 13.86 -6.15
N VAL A 72 -2.23 12.65 -5.59
CA VAL A 72 -1.39 11.49 -5.92
C VAL A 72 -1.87 10.87 -7.23
N GLU A 73 -0.98 10.79 -8.23
CA GLU A 73 -1.28 10.16 -9.52
C GLU A 73 -1.69 8.69 -9.35
N PRO A 74 -2.61 8.15 -10.18
CA PRO A 74 -3.08 6.77 -10.06
C PRO A 74 -1.95 5.72 -9.99
N LYS A 75 -0.89 5.90 -10.77
CA LYS A 75 0.30 5.02 -10.79
C LYS A 75 1.09 5.00 -9.47
N ASP A 76 0.92 6.03 -8.63
CA ASP A 76 1.68 6.24 -7.40
C ASP A 76 0.84 5.99 -6.13
N ARG A 77 -0.44 5.60 -6.27
CA ARG A 77 -1.35 5.33 -5.13
C ARG A 77 -0.86 4.25 -4.17
N CYS A 78 0.00 3.35 -4.64
CA CYS A 78 0.61 2.30 -3.81
C CYS A 78 1.97 2.67 -3.19
N LYS A 79 2.39 3.92 -3.35
CA LYS A 79 3.45 4.52 -2.53
C LYS A 79 2.87 5.08 -1.23
N LEU A 80 3.71 5.20 -0.21
CA LEU A 80 3.32 5.71 1.10
C LEU A 80 3.58 7.22 1.19
N TYR A 81 2.65 8.01 0.65
CA TYR A 81 2.60 9.45 0.89
C TYR A 81 1.95 9.74 2.23
N CYS A 82 2.64 10.51 3.07
CA CYS A 82 2.13 10.95 4.36
C CYS A 82 2.26 12.46 4.48
N ARG A 83 1.28 13.11 5.11
CA ARG A 83 1.32 14.52 5.49
C ARG A 83 1.61 14.67 6.97
N ALA A 84 2.29 15.76 7.33
CA ALA A 84 2.38 16.15 8.72
C ALA A 84 0.98 16.62 9.19
N ALA A 85 0.48 16.03 10.27
CA ALA A 85 -0.84 16.35 10.80
C ALA A 85 -0.91 17.83 11.16
N GLY A 86 -2.01 18.48 10.77
CA GLY A 86 -2.20 19.92 10.97
C GLY A 86 -1.52 20.81 9.93
N THR A 87 -0.79 20.26 8.95
CA THR A 87 -0.20 21.03 7.86
C THR A 87 -0.62 20.50 6.48
N ALA A 88 -0.32 21.27 5.44
CA ALA A 88 -0.49 20.88 4.04
C ALA A 88 0.74 20.15 3.46
N ALA A 89 1.87 20.12 4.19
CA ALA A 89 3.10 19.52 3.71
C ALA A 89 3.00 17.99 3.73
N TYR A 90 3.33 17.37 2.59
CA TYR A 90 3.32 15.92 2.42
C TYR A 90 4.59 15.43 1.73
N PHE A 91 5.00 14.23 2.08
CA PHE A 91 6.24 13.62 1.63
C PHE A 91 6.03 12.13 1.35
N LEU A 92 6.86 11.60 0.45
CA LEU A 92 6.96 10.17 0.22
C LEU A 92 7.83 9.54 1.31
N LEU A 93 7.23 8.76 2.22
CA LEU A 93 7.96 8.10 3.31
C LEU A 93 8.43 6.68 2.94
N LYS A 94 7.78 6.03 1.96
CA LYS A 94 8.17 4.70 1.48
C LYS A 94 7.68 4.46 0.04
N GLU A 95 8.51 3.83 -0.78
CA GLU A 95 8.20 3.47 -2.19
C GLU A 95 7.06 2.44 -2.35
N ARG A 96 6.66 1.77 -1.27
CA ARG A 96 5.63 0.72 -1.30
C ARG A 96 4.89 0.64 0.02
N VAL A 97 3.56 0.70 -0.03
CA VAL A 97 2.69 0.29 1.09
C VAL A 97 2.63 -1.23 1.21
N ILE A 98 2.36 -1.76 2.41
CA ILE A 98 2.26 -3.20 2.64
C ILE A 98 1.13 -3.80 1.78
N ASP A 99 1.39 -4.96 1.16
CA ASP A 99 0.40 -5.66 0.35
C ASP A 99 -0.88 -5.92 1.17
N GLY A 100 -2.04 -5.55 0.62
CA GLY A 100 -3.31 -5.57 1.36
C GLY A 100 -3.80 -4.20 1.83
N THR A 101 -3.00 -3.14 1.68
CA THR A 101 -3.43 -1.76 1.95
C THR A 101 -4.36 -1.28 0.83
N THR A 102 -5.48 -0.64 1.17
CA THR A 102 -6.37 -0.01 0.19
C THR A 102 -5.64 1.11 -0.58
N CYS A 103 -5.95 1.23 -1.87
CA CYS A 103 -5.31 2.24 -2.73
C CYS A 103 -5.78 3.67 -2.42
N GLY A 104 -6.97 3.82 -1.85
CA GLY A 104 -7.54 5.10 -1.45
C GLY A 104 -8.86 4.92 -0.68
N PRO A 105 -9.41 6.01 -0.11
CA PRO A 105 -10.66 5.95 0.67
C PRO A 105 -11.90 5.64 -0.18
N GLU A 106 -11.89 6.03 -1.45
CA GLU A 106 -13.03 5.89 -2.38
C GLU A 106 -12.90 4.68 -3.33
N THR A 107 -12.06 3.70 -2.99
CA THR A 107 -11.86 2.51 -3.82
C THR A 107 -11.73 1.24 -2.99
N TYR A 108 -12.18 0.14 -3.57
CA TYR A 108 -11.95 -1.22 -3.07
C TYR A 108 -10.67 -1.83 -3.65
N ASP A 109 -9.93 -1.11 -4.48
CA ASP A 109 -8.64 -1.53 -5.01
C ASP A 109 -7.62 -1.68 -3.88
N ILE A 110 -6.76 -2.68 -3.99
CA ILE A 110 -5.82 -3.06 -2.96
C ILE A 110 -4.42 -3.16 -3.56
N CYS A 111 -3.46 -2.54 -2.90
CA CYS A 111 -2.07 -2.57 -3.34
C CYS A 111 -1.47 -3.97 -3.23
N ILE A 112 -0.88 -4.44 -4.34
CA ILE A 112 -0.10 -5.67 -4.47
C ILE A 112 1.18 -5.34 -5.25
N ASN A 113 2.35 -5.59 -4.67
CA ASN A 113 3.63 -5.41 -5.36
C ASN A 113 3.84 -4.00 -5.96
N SER A 114 3.51 -2.94 -5.22
CA SER A 114 3.51 -1.53 -5.67
C SER A 114 2.50 -1.20 -6.77
N LYS A 115 1.59 -2.10 -7.14
CA LYS A 115 0.55 -1.85 -8.13
C LYS A 115 -0.83 -1.92 -7.48
N SER A 116 -1.74 -1.11 -8.01
CA SER A 116 -3.17 -1.13 -7.70
C SER A 116 -3.85 -2.27 -8.44
#